data_AF-A0A1V5ZIJ3-F1
#
_entry.id   AF-A0A1V5ZIJ3-F1
#
_cell.length_a   1.000
_cell.length_b   1.000
_cell.length_c   1.000
_cell.angle_alpha   90.00
_cell.angle_beta   90.00
_cell.angle_gamma   90.00
#
_symmetry.space_group_name_H-M   'P 1'
#
loop_
_entity.id
_entity.type
_entity.pdbx_description
1 polymer ?
#
loop_
_entity_poly.entity_id
_entity_poly.type
_entity_poly.pdbx_seq_one_letter_code
_entity_poly.pdbx_strand_id
1 'polypeptide(L)'
;MSVPEPIPLAELKEGELYFEEDKYDGLRHYDIYIIKIEKIQFLKQLIAFTCSSLKNYNIFSKITDFNKRYYYSSDDYDFFETYIKMKNSTIKYSFYKFDEEWFFKNKEVLLSQMNFSILDRPFQEVFKK
;
A
#
# COMPACT_ATOMS: atom_id res chain seq x y z
N MET A 1 18.60 -0.07 8.17
CA MET A 1 17.35 -0.86 8.06
C MET A 1 17.08 -1.09 6.59
N SER A 2 16.66 -2.30 6.21
CA SER A 2 16.32 -2.65 4.82
C SER A 2 15.04 -1.94 4.39
N VAL A 3 14.89 -1.73 3.08
CA VAL A 3 13.62 -1.29 2.47
C VAL A 3 12.58 -2.39 2.70
N PRO A 4 11.31 -2.06 3.01
CA PRO A 4 10.27 -3.07 3.15
C PRO A 4 10.16 -3.99 1.93
N GLU A 5 10.01 -5.27 2.21
CA GLU A 5 9.81 -6.30 1.18
C GLU A 5 8.31 -6.54 0.95
N PRO A 6 7.94 -6.92 -0.29
CA PRO A 6 6.57 -7.30 -0.58
C PRO A 6 6.23 -8.56 0.19
N ILE A 7 4.98 -8.64 0.67
CA ILE A 7 4.50 -9.78 1.43
C ILE A 7 3.38 -10.51 0.68
N PRO A 8 3.28 -11.84 0.80
CA PRO A 8 2.14 -12.61 0.30
C PRO A 8 0.83 -12.18 0.97
N LEU A 9 -0.29 -12.31 0.25
CA LEU A 9 -1.62 -11.99 0.80
C LEU A 9 -1.96 -12.84 2.02
N ALA A 10 -1.45 -14.08 2.07
CA ALA A 10 -1.65 -15.00 3.19
C ALA A 10 -0.98 -14.53 4.49
N GLU A 11 -0.02 -13.60 4.42
CA GLU A 11 0.68 -13.04 5.58
C GLU A 11 0.03 -11.76 6.12
N LEU A 12 -0.99 -11.23 5.45
CA LEU A 12 -1.77 -10.11 5.94
C LEU A 12 -2.54 -10.49 7.22
N LYS A 13 -2.57 -9.58 8.19
CA LYS A 13 -3.21 -9.79 9.50
C LYS A 13 -4.11 -8.63 9.84
N GLU A 14 -5.26 -8.95 10.43
CA GLU A 14 -6.19 -7.97 10.99
C GLU A 14 -5.51 -7.16 12.09
N GLY A 15 -5.74 -5.85 12.11
CA GLY A 15 -5.17 -4.90 13.06
C GLY A 15 -3.81 -4.31 12.67
N GLU A 16 -3.09 -4.96 11.75
CA GLU A 16 -1.75 -4.54 11.33
C GLU A 16 -1.76 -3.48 10.23
N LEU A 17 -0.66 -2.72 10.17
CA LEU A 17 -0.39 -1.72 9.14
C LEU A 17 0.47 -2.28 8.01
N TYR A 18 0.19 -1.81 6.79
CA TYR A 18 0.95 -2.15 5.59
C TYR A 18 1.10 -0.92 4.70
N PHE A 19 2.13 -0.92 3.86
CA PHE A 19 2.09 -0.09 2.65
C PHE A 19 1.33 -0.85 1.57
N GLU A 20 0.46 -0.15 0.87
CA GLU A 20 -0.18 -0.60 -0.36
C GLU A 20 0.38 0.21 -1.53
N GLU A 21 0.83 -0.48 -2.57
CA GLU A 21 1.26 0.11 -3.83
C GLU A 21 0.25 -0.23 -4.93
N ASP A 22 -0.32 0.80 -5.54
CA ASP A 22 -1.17 0.71 -6.71
C ASP A 22 -0.32 0.89 -7.95
N LYS A 23 -0.09 -0.18 -8.70
CA LYS A 23 0.62 -0.14 -9.97
C LYS A 23 -0.36 -0.16 -11.13
N TYR A 24 -0.33 0.89 -11.95
CA TYR A 24 -1.13 0.97 -13.18
C TYR A 24 -0.32 0.39 -14.35
N ASP A 25 -0.60 -0.84 -14.81
CA ASP A 25 0.13 -1.34 -15.99
C ASP A 25 -0.17 -0.46 -17.21
N GLY A 26 0.89 0.13 -17.79
CA GLY A 26 0.83 1.06 -18.92
C GLY A 26 1.17 2.53 -18.57
N LEU A 27 1.09 2.92 -17.30
CA LEU A 27 1.54 4.21 -16.80
C LEU A 27 2.66 3.98 -15.80
N ARG A 28 3.74 4.79 -15.85
CA ARG A 28 4.79 4.74 -14.83
C ARG A 28 4.35 5.50 -13.56
N HIS A 29 3.13 5.23 -13.08
CA HIS A 29 2.53 5.90 -11.93
C HIS A 29 2.22 4.86 -10.87
N TYR A 30 2.67 5.14 -9.65
CA TYR A 30 2.46 4.28 -8.49
C TYR A 30 1.88 5.11 -7.36
N ASP A 31 0.66 4.81 -6.92
CA ASP A 31 0.13 5.42 -5.70
C ASP A 31 0.57 4.59 -4.50
N ILE A 32 0.92 5.26 -3.40
CA ILE A 32 1.27 4.58 -2.15
C ILE A 32 0.36 5.05 -1.03
N TYR A 33 -0.22 4.07 -0.34
CA TYR A 33 -1.06 4.26 0.83
C TYR A 33 -0.46 3.56 2.05
N ILE A 34 -0.73 4.11 3.22
CA ILE A 34 -0.65 3.34 4.46
C ILE A 34 -2.05 2.78 4.70
N ILE A 35 -2.16 1.48 4.82
CA ILE A 35 -3.42 0.79 5.08
C ILE A 35 -3.38 0.10 6.43
N LYS A 36 -4.54 0.01 7.07
CA LYS A 36 -4.77 -0.83 8.23
C LYS A 36 -5.79 -1.89 7.85
N ILE A 37 -5.41 -3.16 7.99
CA ILE A 37 -6.33 -4.24 7.68
C ILE A 37 -7.34 -4.35 8.82
N GLU A 38 -8.61 -4.21 8.49
CA GLU A 38 -9.71 -4.28 9.46
C GLU A 38 -10.31 -5.68 9.50
N LYS A 39 -10.34 -6.38 8.37
CA LYS A 39 -10.94 -7.72 8.27
C LYS A 39 -10.41 -8.50 7.07
N ILE A 40 -10.17 -9.79 7.26
CA ILE A 40 -9.81 -10.72 6.18
C ILE A 40 -10.73 -11.94 6.20
N GLN A 41 -11.29 -12.29 5.04
CA GLN A 41 -12.02 -13.53 4.83
C GLN A 41 -11.51 -14.24 3.57
N PHE A 42 -10.43 -15.02 3.69
CA PHE A 42 -9.77 -15.67 2.56
C PHE A 42 -10.69 -16.59 1.74
N LEU A 43 -11.58 -17.36 2.40
CA LEU A 43 -12.56 -18.21 1.70
C LEU A 43 -13.53 -17.43 0.82
N LYS A 44 -13.82 -16.18 1.19
CA LYS A 44 -14.68 -15.27 0.46
C LYS A 44 -13.90 -14.26 -0.37
N GLN A 45 -12.57 -14.36 -0.39
CA GLN A 45 -11.67 -13.43 -1.05
C GLN A 45 -12.08 -11.97 -0.78
N LEU A 46 -12.18 -11.64 0.52
CA LEU A 46 -12.57 -10.32 0.99
C LEU A 46 -11.49 -9.77 1.93
N ILE A 47 -11.00 -8.58 1.65
CA ILE A 47 -10.12 -7.80 2.53
C ILE A 47 -10.75 -6.44 2.72
N ALA A 48 -11.13 -6.09 3.94
CA ALA A 48 -11.58 -4.75 4.29
C ALA A 48 -10.47 -4.02 5.05
N PHE A 49 -10.26 -2.75 4.72
CA PHE A 49 -9.19 -1.96 5.27
C PHE A 49 -9.59 -0.48 5.38
N THR A 50 -8.90 0.25 6.23
CA THR A 50 -8.90 1.72 6.18
C THR A 50 -7.58 2.20 5.63
N CYS A 51 -7.58 3.28 4.85
CA CYS A 51 -6.35 3.81 4.26
C CYS A 51 -6.15 5.30 4.55
N SER A 52 -4.89 5.69 4.48
CA SER A 52 -4.43 7.07 4.48
C SER A 52 -3.47 7.26 3.32
N SER A 53 -3.71 8.28 2.49
CA SER A 53 -2.78 8.65 1.43
C SER A 53 -1.51 9.26 2.02
N LEU A 54 -0.35 8.96 1.42
CA LEU A 54 0.92 9.48 1.91
C LEU A 54 1.03 11.01 1.87
N LYS A 55 0.32 11.70 0.96
CA LYS A 55 0.28 13.18 0.94
C LYS A 55 -0.24 13.81 2.22
N ASN A 56 -0.99 13.06 3.05
CA ASN A 56 -1.52 13.56 4.30
C ASN A 56 -0.43 13.64 5.39
N TYR A 57 0.75 13.04 5.15
CA TYR A 57 1.85 13.02 6.10
C TYR A 57 2.94 14.00 5.69
N ASN A 58 3.17 15.01 6.54
CA ASN A 58 4.40 15.79 6.53
C ASN A 58 5.44 15.21 7.51
N ILE A 59 6.61 15.85 7.60
CA ILE A 59 7.70 15.40 8.46
C ILE A 59 7.34 15.36 9.97
N PHE A 60 6.28 16.06 10.40
CA PHE A 60 5.80 16.09 11.79
C PHE A 60 4.51 15.30 12.05
N SER A 61 3.91 14.73 11.00
CA SER A 61 2.60 14.08 11.10
C SER A 61 2.71 12.74 11.82
N LYS A 62 1.77 12.47 12.73
CA LYS A 62 1.53 11.15 13.33
C LYS A 62 0.57 10.34 12.45
N ILE A 63 0.69 9.02 12.46
CA ILE A 63 -0.20 8.10 11.73
C ILE A 63 -1.57 8.07 12.41
N THR A 64 -2.49 8.90 11.94
CA THR A 64 -3.78 9.11 12.62
C THR A 64 -4.96 9.19 11.64
N ASP A 65 -4.71 9.23 10.33
CA ASP A 65 -5.70 9.69 9.35
C ASP A 65 -6.33 8.53 8.54
N PHE A 66 -7.06 7.65 9.23
CA PHE A 66 -7.73 6.48 8.63
C PHE A 66 -9.25 6.69 8.47
N ASN A 67 -9.64 7.77 7.80
CA ASN A 67 -11.04 8.21 7.77
C ASN A 67 -11.89 7.50 6.71
N LYS A 68 -11.27 6.73 5.82
CA LYS A 68 -11.96 6.05 4.72
C LYS A 68 -11.77 4.55 4.80
N ARG A 69 -12.87 3.82 4.64
CA ARG A 69 -12.91 2.37 4.59
C ARG A 69 -13.11 1.91 3.16
N TYR A 70 -12.33 0.91 2.76
CA TYR A 70 -12.35 0.29 1.45
C TYR A 70 -12.40 -1.23 1.61
N TYR A 71 -12.68 -1.92 0.52
CA TYR A 71 -12.64 -3.37 0.47
C TYR A 71 -12.22 -3.87 -0.91
N TYR A 72 -11.45 -4.95 -0.92
CA TYR A 72 -11.25 -5.82 -2.07
C TYR A 72 -12.18 -7.01 -1.92
N SER A 73 -13.05 -7.26 -2.91
CA SER A 73 -13.98 -8.40 -2.98
C SER A 73 -13.73 -9.18 -4.27
N SER A 74 -13.94 -10.49 -4.25
CA SER A 74 -13.92 -11.34 -5.45
C SER A 74 -14.90 -10.91 -6.53
N ASP A 75 -15.87 -10.05 -6.23
CA ASP A 75 -16.80 -9.54 -7.24
C ASP A 75 -16.03 -8.67 -8.26
N ASP A 76 -15.20 -7.75 -7.77
CA ASP A 76 -14.50 -6.73 -8.55
C ASP A 76 -13.01 -7.03 -8.79
N TYR A 77 -12.42 -7.93 -7.98
CA TYR A 77 -10.99 -8.19 -7.94
C TYR A 77 -10.64 -9.68 -8.04
N ASP A 78 -9.48 -9.95 -8.64
CA ASP A 78 -8.81 -11.25 -8.65
C ASP A 78 -7.70 -11.26 -7.60
N PHE A 79 -7.65 -12.32 -6.78
CA PHE A 79 -6.67 -12.49 -5.70
C PHE A 79 -5.58 -13.46 -6.14
N PHE A 80 -4.33 -12.99 -6.20
CA PHE A 80 -3.14 -13.79 -6.46
C PHE A 80 -2.35 -13.99 -5.17
N GLU A 81 -1.28 -14.78 -5.22
CA GLU A 81 -0.46 -15.08 -4.03
C GLU A 81 0.15 -13.82 -3.42
N THR A 82 0.61 -12.87 -4.24
CA THR A 82 1.39 -11.70 -3.80
C THR A 82 0.74 -10.35 -4.13
N TYR A 83 -0.37 -10.34 -4.86
CA TYR A 83 -1.04 -9.10 -5.26
C TYR A 83 -2.53 -9.31 -5.52
N ILE A 84 -3.28 -8.22 -5.55
CA ILE A 84 -4.68 -8.17 -5.98
C ILE A 84 -4.74 -7.43 -7.31
N LYS A 85 -5.62 -7.84 -8.22
CA LYS A 85 -5.82 -7.14 -9.50
C LYS A 85 -7.29 -6.83 -9.70
N MET A 86 -7.59 -5.61 -10.14
CA MET A 86 -8.97 -5.26 -10.52
C MET A 86 -9.31 -5.91 -11.88
N LYS A 87 -10.44 -6.63 -11.98
CA LYS A 87 -10.77 -7.46 -13.15
C LYS A 87 -10.84 -6.67 -14.46
N ASN A 88 -11.40 -5.46 -14.42
CA ASN A 88 -11.63 -4.61 -15.58
C ASN A 88 -10.59 -3.48 -15.70
N SER A 89 -9.43 -3.63 -15.08
CA SER A 89 -8.39 -2.62 -15.07
C SER A 89 -7.00 -3.24 -15.13
N THR A 90 -6.01 -2.40 -15.44
CA THR A 90 -4.59 -2.76 -15.41
C THR A 90 -3.95 -2.53 -14.03
N ILE A 91 -4.74 -2.11 -13.04
CA ILE A 91 -4.26 -1.81 -11.70
C ILE A 91 -4.00 -3.10 -10.91
N LYS A 92 -2.80 -3.18 -10.32
CA LYS A 92 -2.38 -4.20 -9.37
C LYS A 92 -2.05 -3.56 -8.03
N TYR A 93 -2.44 -4.23 -6.96
CA TYR A 93 -2.23 -3.80 -5.58
C TYR A 93 -1.27 -4.77 -4.90
N SER A 94 -0.09 -4.27 -4.53
CA SER A 94 0.93 -5.02 -3.81
C SER A 94 1.06 -4.52 -2.38
N PHE A 95 1.39 -5.41 -1.44
CA PHE A 95 1.47 -5.06 -0.02
C PHE A 95 2.90 -5.23 0.48
N TYR A 96 3.34 -4.31 1.34
CA TYR A 96 4.66 -4.34 1.98
C TYR A 96 4.49 -4.19 3.48
N LYS A 97 5.36 -4.86 4.24
CA LYS A 97 5.37 -4.73 5.70
C LYS A 97 5.56 -3.26 6.12
N PHE A 98 4.67 -2.75 6.97
CA PHE A 98 4.87 -1.43 7.55
C PHE A 98 5.73 -1.53 8.81
N ASP A 99 6.77 -0.72 8.87
CA ASP A 99 7.60 -0.54 10.06
C ASP A 99 7.64 0.96 10.39
N GLU A 100 7.11 1.31 11.56
CA GLU A 100 6.91 2.70 11.95
C GLU A 100 8.24 3.45 12.10
N GLU A 101 9.24 2.84 12.74
CA GLU A 101 10.56 3.45 12.89
C GLU A 101 11.24 3.69 11.56
N TRP A 102 11.15 2.71 10.65
CA TRP A 102 11.67 2.83 9.30
C TRP A 102 10.97 3.94 8.54
N PHE A 103 9.64 4.00 8.60
CA PHE A 103 8.86 5.03 7.92
C PHE A 103 9.28 6.42 8.39
N PHE A 104 9.35 6.67 9.70
CA PHE A 104 9.75 7.98 10.21
C PHE A 104 11.16 8.40 9.83
N LYS A 105 12.11 7.45 9.75
CA LYS A 105 13.48 7.74 9.31
C LYS A 105 13.61 7.99 7.80
N ASN A 106 12.69 7.46 6.98
CA ASN A 106 12.82 7.49 5.52
C ASN A 106 11.73 8.30 4.80
N LYS A 107 10.70 8.78 5.52
CA LYS A 107 9.55 9.46 4.91
C LYS A 107 9.93 10.72 4.15
N GLU A 108 10.96 11.44 4.55
CA GLU A 108 11.41 12.64 3.82
C GLU A 108 11.87 12.28 2.40
N VAL A 109 12.68 11.22 2.29
CA VAL A 109 13.12 10.69 0.98
C VAL A 109 11.90 10.26 0.18
N LEU A 110 11.00 9.46 0.77
CA LEU A 110 9.79 8.98 0.10
C LEU A 110 8.93 10.14 -0.42
N LEU A 111 8.62 11.12 0.44
CA LEU A 111 7.80 12.28 0.10
C LEU A 111 8.47 13.18 -0.95
N SER A 112 9.79 13.34 -0.92
CA SER A 112 10.52 14.15 -1.91
C SER A 112 10.47 13.57 -3.33
N GLN A 113 10.19 12.28 -3.45
CA GLN A 113 10.11 11.55 -4.72
C GLN A 113 8.67 11.47 -5.23
N MET A 114 7.69 11.96 -4.46
CA MET A 114 6.28 11.93 -4.81
C MET A 114 5.83 13.23 -5.45
N ASN A 115 5.03 13.12 -6.50
CA ASN A 115 4.25 14.23 -7.06
C ASN A 115 2.76 13.98 -6.79
N PHE A 116 2.13 14.79 -5.93
CA PHE A 116 0.72 14.59 -5.52
C PHE A 116 0.38 13.17 -5.03
N SER A 117 1.30 12.51 -4.31
CA SER A 117 1.24 11.10 -3.83
C SER A 117 1.55 10.00 -4.86
N ILE A 118 1.98 10.39 -6.06
CA ILE A 118 2.35 9.46 -7.12
C ILE A 118 3.87 9.35 -7.16
N LEU A 119 4.40 8.13 -7.24
CA LEU A 119 5.78 7.85 -7.58
C LEU A 119 5.91 7.56 -9.08
N ASP A 120 7.05 7.94 -9.67
CA ASP A 120 7.38 7.65 -11.08
C ASP A 120 8.07 6.28 -11.28
N ARG A 121 8.35 5.57 -10.18
CA ARG A 121 9.01 4.27 -10.12
C ARG A 121 8.47 3.43 -8.94
N PRO A 122 8.63 2.10 -8.97
CA PRO A 122 8.17 1.24 -7.89
C PRO A 122 8.72 1.65 -6.52
N PHE A 123 7.94 1.44 -5.46
CA PHE A 123 8.26 1.75 -4.07
C PHE A 123 9.65 1.26 -3.66
N GLN A 124 10.00 0.03 -4.02
CA GLN A 124 11.31 -0.55 -3.69
C GLN A 124 12.48 0.13 -4.41
N GLU A 125 12.24 0.77 -5.55
CA GLU A 125 13.27 1.46 -6.33
C GLU A 125 13.50 2.90 -5.86
N VAL A 126 12.55 3.50 -5.12
CA VAL A 126 12.69 4.84 -4.55
C VAL A 126 13.97 4.99 -3.72
N PHE A 127 14.35 3.93 -3.02
CA PHE A 127 15.47 3.91 -2.09
C PHE A 127 16.76 3.33 -2.66
N LYS A 128 16.75 2.89 -3.93
CA LYS A 128 17.95 2.45 -4.64
C LYS A 128 18.70 3.71 -5.13
N LYS A 129 19.96 3.85 -4.70
CA LYS A 129 20.89 4.88 -5.18
C LYS A 129 21.46 4.50 -6.53
#